data_AF-A0A7S1CVG5-F1
#
_entry.id   AF-A0A7S1CVG5-F1
#
_cell.length_a   1.000
_cell.length_b   1.000
_cell.length_c   1.000
_cell.angle_alpha   90.00
_cell.angle_beta   90.00
_cell.angle_gamma   90.00
#
_symmetry.space_group_name_H-M   'P 1'
#
loop_
_entity.id
_entity.type
_entity.pdbx_description
1 polymer ?
#
loop_
_entity_poly.entity_id
_entity_poly.type
_entity_poly.pdbx_seq_one_letter_code
_entity_poly.pdbx_strand_id
1 'polypeptide(L)'
;VYYGADLMKPPSKEKTSMEHQLKSSFKNIMGPIMAAALESQVSNRAEAQRYYGPQKFVQVEARLNANPIARAAGPAFIANTMRNVIMCQTSFILTPITYKLYFPQEHKNQSSLFWYSLGLNIFIGNVVAITQQALWGRTLSYAATHGHINYRNIVRQGFESEGMAAFFTTPKWFARVLMNAPAQGSLPWFYNEVLPMGEPALMSIVKKGIYDPFFKGRKSLP
;
A
#
# COMPACT_ATOMS: atom_id res chain seq x y z
N VAL A 1 -13.90 4.21 -2.05
CA VAL A 1 -12.83 5.20 -2.35
C VAL A 1 -13.50 6.40 -3.02
N TYR A 2 -13.09 7.62 -2.69
CA TYR A 2 -13.70 8.84 -3.25
C TYR A 2 -13.17 9.05 -4.67
N TYR A 3 -13.93 8.66 -5.70
CA TYR A 3 -13.49 8.62 -7.11
C TYR A 3 -13.65 9.96 -7.85
N GLY A 4 -13.26 11.08 -7.24
CA GLY A 4 -12.92 12.29 -8.01
C GLY A 4 -13.90 13.45 -7.84
N ALA A 5 -15.14 13.34 -8.32
CA ALA A 5 -16.10 14.46 -8.24
C ALA A 5 -16.46 14.84 -6.79
N ASP A 6 -16.48 13.85 -5.88
CA ASP A 6 -16.82 14.05 -4.47
C ASP A 6 -15.68 14.63 -3.63
N LEU A 7 -14.45 14.63 -4.15
CA LEU A 7 -13.30 15.30 -3.53
C LEU A 7 -13.29 16.80 -3.83
N MET A 8 -13.81 17.14 -5.02
CA MET A 8 -13.91 18.52 -5.51
C MET A 8 -15.15 19.23 -4.98
N LYS A 9 -16.07 18.52 -4.34
CA LYS A 9 -17.28 19.10 -3.71
C LYS A 9 -17.10 19.29 -2.21
N PRO A 10 -17.73 20.31 -1.61
CA PRO A 10 -17.77 20.45 -0.16
C PRO A 10 -18.38 19.19 0.47
N PRO A 11 -17.97 18.81 1.70
CA PRO A 11 -18.56 17.67 2.39
C PRO A 11 -20.07 17.85 2.56
N SER A 12 -20.87 16.90 2.06
CA SER A 12 -22.32 16.94 2.25
C SER A 12 -22.65 16.65 3.71
N LYS A 13 -23.66 17.33 4.26
CA LYS A 13 -24.18 17.10 5.62
C LYS A 13 -25.19 15.95 5.67
N GLU A 14 -25.21 15.09 4.64
CA GLU A 14 -26.24 14.08 4.47
C GLU A 14 -26.11 12.99 5.54
N LYS A 15 -27.15 12.83 6.36
CA LYS A 15 -27.17 11.83 7.43
C LYS A 15 -27.31 10.43 6.82
N THR A 16 -26.18 9.78 6.60
CA THR A 16 -26.13 8.36 6.22
C THR A 16 -26.43 7.47 7.43
N SER A 17 -27.09 6.33 7.20
CA SER A 17 -27.33 5.31 8.23
C SER A 17 -26.01 4.84 8.87
N MET A 18 -26.01 4.63 10.19
CA MET A 18 -24.84 4.15 10.96
C MET A 18 -24.28 2.84 10.41
N GLU A 19 -25.16 1.94 9.95
CA GLU A 19 -24.76 0.67 9.32
C GLU A 19 -24.00 0.92 8.01
N HIS A 20 -24.47 1.87 7.21
CA HIS A 20 -23.81 2.26 5.96
C HIS A 20 -22.44 2.91 6.24
N GLN A 21 -22.35 3.75 7.27
CA GLN A 21 -21.08 4.34 7.70
C GLN A 21 -20.08 3.29 8.19
N LEU A 22 -20.51 2.33 9.01
CA LEU A 22 -19.66 1.24 9.48
C LEU A 22 -19.18 0.35 8.31
N LYS A 23 -20.08 -0.07 7.42
CA LYS A 23 -19.73 -0.88 6.24
C LYS A 23 -18.79 -0.12 5.31
N SER A 24 -19.02 1.18 5.09
CA SER A 24 -18.16 2.02 4.25
C SER A 24 -16.77 2.21 4.87
N SER A 25 -16.70 2.55 6.16
CA SER A 25 -15.44 2.70 6.89
C SER A 25 -14.64 1.40 6.91
N PHE A 26 -15.29 0.27 7.18
CA PHE A 26 -14.63 -1.04 7.14
C PHE A 26 -14.06 -1.35 5.75
N LYS A 27 -14.84 -1.17 4.69
CA LYS A 27 -14.37 -1.37 3.30
C LYS A 27 -13.20 -0.44 2.96
N ASN A 28 -13.29 0.83 3.35
CA ASN A 28 -12.25 1.81 3.06
C ASN A 28 -10.95 1.53 3.82
N ILE A 29 -11.00 0.94 5.01
CA ILE A 29 -9.80 0.56 5.78
C ILE A 29 -9.23 -0.78 5.30
N MET A 30 -10.09 -1.80 5.16
CA MET A 30 -9.67 -3.16 4.85
C MET A 30 -9.26 -3.34 3.39
N GLY A 31 -9.89 -2.63 2.45
CA GLY A 31 -9.55 -2.70 1.03
C GLY A 31 -8.07 -2.43 0.78
N PRO A 32 -7.53 -1.28 1.21
CA PRO A 32 -6.11 -0.96 1.12
C PRO A 32 -5.20 -1.97 1.83
N ILE A 33 -5.61 -2.51 2.99
CA ILE A 33 -4.81 -3.49 3.73
C ILE A 33 -4.70 -4.80 2.95
N MET A 34 -5.83 -5.30 2.42
CA MET A 34 -5.84 -6.53 1.64
C MET A 34 -5.10 -6.36 0.32
N ALA A 35 -5.26 -5.21 -0.36
CA ALA A 35 -4.52 -4.89 -1.58
C ALA A 35 -3.00 -4.89 -1.32
N ALA A 36 -2.57 -4.22 -0.24
CA ALA A 36 -1.16 -4.21 0.17
C ALA A 36 -0.64 -5.60 0.51
N ALA A 37 -1.42 -6.43 1.22
CA ALA A 37 -1.02 -7.80 1.56
C ALA A 37 -0.87 -8.70 0.32
N LEU A 38 -1.79 -8.60 -0.64
CA LEU A 38 -1.73 -9.34 -1.91
C LEU A 38 -0.54 -8.88 -2.76
N GLU A 39 -0.31 -7.57 -2.86
CA GLU A 39 0.86 -7.02 -3.55
C GLU A 39 2.14 -7.50 -2.88
N SER A 40 2.22 -7.46 -1.54
CA SER A 40 3.38 -7.93 -0.78
C SER A 40 3.62 -9.43 -0.96
N GLN A 41 2.59 -10.25 -1.16
CA GLN A 41 2.78 -11.68 -1.36
C GLN A 41 3.58 -11.97 -2.63
N VAL A 42 3.33 -11.21 -3.70
CA VAL A 42 4.03 -11.36 -4.99
C VAL A 42 5.34 -10.59 -5.00
N SER A 43 5.31 -9.33 -4.55
CA SER A 43 6.44 -8.41 -4.63
C SER A 43 7.55 -8.72 -3.63
N ASN A 44 7.23 -9.21 -2.42
CA ASN A 44 8.24 -9.43 -1.37
C ASN A 44 9.31 -10.44 -1.80
N ARG A 45 8.90 -11.54 -2.43
CA ARG A 45 9.83 -12.56 -2.93
C ARG A 45 10.71 -12.01 -4.05
N ALA A 46 10.11 -11.28 -4.99
CA ALA A 46 10.84 -10.63 -6.08
C ALA A 46 11.84 -9.57 -5.56
N GLU A 47 11.43 -8.75 -4.59
CA GLU A 47 12.30 -7.76 -3.94
C GLU A 47 13.46 -8.44 -3.19
N ALA A 48 13.19 -9.51 -2.44
CA ALA A 48 14.22 -10.24 -1.71
C ALA A 48 15.23 -10.92 -2.65
N GLN A 49 14.76 -11.48 -3.76
CA GLN A 49 15.61 -12.05 -4.82
C GLN A 49 16.44 -10.98 -5.52
N ARG A 50 15.88 -9.79 -5.80
CA ARG A 50 16.61 -8.66 -6.36
C ARG A 50 17.70 -8.15 -5.40
N TYR A 51 17.43 -8.16 -4.09
CA TYR A 51 18.35 -7.65 -3.08
C TYR A 51 19.56 -8.57 -2.85
N TYR A 52 19.35 -9.88 -2.71
CA TYR A 52 20.42 -10.84 -2.41
C TYR A 52 20.95 -11.60 -3.63
N GLY A 53 20.18 -11.65 -4.72
CA GLY A 53 20.33 -12.63 -5.78
C GLY A 53 19.60 -13.96 -5.48
N PRO A 54 19.28 -14.76 -6.51
CA PRO A 54 18.50 -15.98 -6.37
C PRO A 54 19.12 -17.02 -5.42
N GLN A 55 20.45 -17.18 -5.49
CA GLN A 55 21.17 -18.21 -4.74
C GLN A 55 21.18 -17.94 -3.23
N LYS A 56 21.48 -16.70 -2.82
CA LYS A 56 21.46 -16.30 -1.41
C LYS A 56 20.03 -16.30 -0.87
N PHE A 57 19.04 -15.94 -1.68
CA PHE A 57 17.63 -16.00 -1.28
C PHE A 57 17.21 -17.43 -0.90
N VAL A 58 17.55 -18.44 -1.70
CA VAL A 58 17.25 -19.85 -1.40
C VAL A 58 17.92 -20.30 -0.10
N GLN A 59 19.15 -19.84 0.18
CA GLN A 59 19.84 -20.15 1.44
C GLN A 59 19.12 -19.55 2.66
N VAL A 60 18.62 -18.31 2.54
CA VAL A 60 17.84 -17.66 3.60
C VAL A 60 16.51 -18.39 3.83
N GLU A 61 15.82 -18.76 2.75
CA GLU A 61 14.55 -19.50 2.82
C GLU A 61 14.74 -20.89 3.47
N ALA A 62 15.81 -21.59 3.11
CA ALA A 62 16.15 -22.89 3.69
C ALA A 62 16.46 -22.80 5.19
N ARG A 63 17.16 -21.74 5.63
CA ARG A 63 17.51 -21.51 7.04
C ARG A 63 16.34 -21.11 7.91
N LEU A 64 15.36 -20.41 7.35
CA LEU A 64 14.18 -19.92 8.09
C LEU A 64 13.26 -21.04 8.59
N ASN A 65 13.40 -22.26 8.05
CA ASN A 65 12.54 -23.40 8.30
C ASN A 65 11.03 -23.03 8.30
N ALA A 66 10.67 -22.12 7.40
CA ALA A 66 9.35 -21.50 7.38
C ALA A 66 8.28 -22.54 7.01
N ASN A 67 7.11 -22.43 7.64
CA ASN A 67 5.94 -23.22 7.25
C ASN A 67 5.52 -22.88 5.79
N PRO A 68 4.74 -23.74 5.10
CA PRO A 68 4.42 -23.54 3.68
C PRO A 68 3.76 -22.18 3.37
N ILE A 69 2.95 -21.67 4.30
CA ILE A 69 2.28 -20.37 4.20
C ILE A 69 3.31 -19.23 4.24
N ALA A 70 4.26 -19.28 5.17
CA ALA A 70 5.34 -18.29 5.28
C ALA A 70 6.35 -18.39 4.12
N ARG A 71 6.54 -19.56 3.51
CA ARG A 71 7.33 -19.71 2.27
C ARG A 71 6.67 -19.02 1.07
N ALA A 72 5.34 -19.14 0.96
CA ALA A 72 4.57 -18.49 -0.10
C ALA A 72 4.66 -16.96 -0.03
N ALA A 73 4.67 -16.40 1.19
CA ALA A 73 4.78 -14.96 1.42
C ALA A 73 6.25 -14.45 1.37
N GLY A 74 7.22 -15.35 1.52
CA GLY A 74 8.63 -15.02 1.58
C GLY A 74 9.10 -14.46 2.93
N PRO A 75 10.43 -14.38 3.15
CA PRO A 75 11.01 -13.87 4.38
C PRO A 75 10.67 -12.39 4.60
N ALA A 76 10.61 -11.95 5.86
CA ALA A 76 10.33 -10.56 6.26
C ALA A 76 8.99 -9.98 5.73
N PHE A 77 8.03 -10.83 5.35
CA PHE A 77 6.74 -10.42 4.77
C PHE A 77 6.00 -9.34 5.55
N ILE A 78 6.02 -9.41 6.90
CA ILE A 78 5.30 -8.42 7.74
C ILE A 78 5.87 -7.01 7.54
N ALA A 79 7.20 -6.86 7.50
CA ALA A 79 7.81 -5.55 7.30
C ALA A 79 7.54 -4.98 5.89
N ASN A 80 7.54 -5.85 4.87
CA ASN A 80 7.16 -5.47 3.50
C ASN A 80 5.67 -5.07 3.42
N THR A 81 4.79 -5.88 4.01
CA THR A 81 3.34 -5.62 4.04
C THR A 81 3.04 -4.32 4.76
N MET A 82 3.66 -4.07 5.92
CA MET A 82 3.45 -2.83 6.66
C MET A 82 3.89 -1.60 5.87
N ARG A 83 5.02 -1.67 5.15
CA ARG A 83 5.43 -0.61 4.20
C ARG A 83 4.31 -0.32 3.19
N ASN A 84 3.81 -1.36 2.52
CA ASN A 84 2.78 -1.19 1.48
C ASN A 84 1.46 -0.69 2.06
N VAL A 85 1.05 -1.20 3.23
CA VAL A 85 -0.14 -0.73 3.96
C VAL A 85 -0.02 0.77 4.24
N ILE A 86 1.11 1.24 4.78
CA ILE A 86 1.30 2.67 5.07
C ILE A 86 1.19 3.51 3.80
N MET A 87 1.77 3.06 2.69
CA MET A 87 1.68 3.79 1.42
C MET A 87 0.25 3.83 0.88
N CYS A 88 -0.47 2.70 0.91
CA CYS A 88 -1.87 2.64 0.49
C CYS A 88 -2.77 3.48 1.40
N GLN A 89 -2.58 3.44 2.73
CA GLN A 89 -3.35 4.23 3.68
C GLN A 89 -3.11 5.73 3.49
N THR A 90 -1.86 6.14 3.28
CA THR A 90 -1.51 7.55 3.03
C THR A 90 -2.12 8.03 1.71
N SER A 91 -2.08 7.19 0.66
CA SER A 91 -2.56 7.55 -0.68
C SER A 91 -4.08 7.54 -0.82
N PHE A 92 -4.76 6.55 -0.23
CA PHE A 92 -6.19 6.30 -0.46
C PHE A 92 -7.10 6.78 0.66
N ILE A 93 -6.57 6.99 1.87
CA ILE A 93 -7.35 7.47 3.01
C ILE A 93 -6.89 8.85 3.44
N LEU A 94 -5.63 9.00 3.82
CA LEU A 94 -5.16 10.24 4.43
C LEU A 94 -5.21 11.39 3.42
N THR A 95 -4.60 11.21 2.24
CA THR A 95 -4.54 12.23 1.19
C THR A 95 -5.92 12.72 0.76
N PRO A 96 -6.90 11.87 0.42
CA PRO A 96 -8.21 12.35 0.01
C PRO A 96 -8.98 13.02 1.15
N ILE A 97 -8.88 12.52 2.39
CA ILE A 97 -9.54 13.13 3.56
C ILE A 97 -8.96 14.51 3.85
N THR A 98 -7.65 14.63 3.94
CA THR A 98 -7.02 15.90 4.29
C THR A 98 -7.14 16.91 3.16
N TYR A 99 -7.09 16.48 1.90
CA TYR A 99 -7.37 17.34 0.75
C TYR A 99 -8.82 17.85 0.79
N LYS A 100 -9.78 16.98 1.09
CA LYS A 100 -11.19 17.38 1.16
C LYS A 100 -11.47 18.38 2.29
N LEU A 101 -10.89 18.14 3.47
CA LEU A 101 -11.17 18.90 4.69
C LEU A 101 -10.38 20.21 4.81
N TYR A 102 -9.12 20.23 4.37
CA TYR A 102 -8.21 21.32 4.67
C TYR A 102 -7.71 22.10 3.45
N PHE A 103 -7.85 21.56 2.22
CA PHE A 103 -7.40 22.29 1.03
C PHE A 103 -8.41 23.37 0.63
N PRO A 104 -7.98 24.60 0.30
CA PRO A 104 -8.88 25.70 -0.07
C PRO A 104 -9.73 25.34 -1.30
N GLN A 105 -11.04 25.55 -1.19
CA GLN A 105 -12.03 25.04 -2.14
C GLN A 105 -11.89 25.69 -3.53
N GLU A 106 -11.57 26.98 -3.56
CA GLU A 106 -11.31 27.79 -4.76
C GLU A 106 -10.10 27.32 -5.57
N HIS A 107 -9.20 26.56 -4.97
CA HIS A 107 -7.99 26.04 -5.60
C HIS A 107 -8.05 24.53 -5.88
N LYS A 108 -9.17 23.87 -5.57
CA LYS A 108 -9.32 22.44 -5.82
C LYS A 108 -9.47 22.17 -7.31
N ASN A 109 -8.54 21.39 -7.84
CA ASN A 109 -8.55 20.86 -9.18
C ASN A 109 -7.63 19.63 -9.22
N GLN A 110 -7.60 18.93 -10.35
CA GLN A 110 -6.80 17.70 -10.47
C GLN A 110 -5.29 17.96 -10.31
N SER A 111 -4.80 19.11 -10.78
CA SER A 111 -3.39 19.49 -10.63
C SER A 111 -3.02 19.74 -9.17
N SER A 112 -3.88 20.44 -8.41
CA SER A 112 -3.64 20.67 -6.99
C SER A 112 -3.80 19.38 -6.17
N LEU A 113 -4.69 18.47 -6.56
CA LEU A 113 -4.76 17.12 -5.98
C LEU A 113 -3.47 16.32 -6.25
N PHE A 114 -2.93 16.39 -7.46
CA PHE A 114 -1.65 15.77 -7.81
C PHE A 114 -0.53 16.31 -6.90
N TRP A 115 -0.36 17.64 -6.82
CA TRP A 115 0.71 18.24 -6.01
C TRP A 115 0.51 18.05 -4.51
N TYR A 116 -0.73 18.07 -4.04
CA TYR A 116 -1.05 17.80 -2.64
C TYR A 116 -0.79 16.35 -2.26
N SER A 117 -1.23 15.41 -3.11
CA SER A 117 -0.91 13.99 -2.97
C SER A 117 0.58 13.76 -2.99
N LEU A 118 1.27 14.38 -3.95
CA LEU A 118 2.71 14.32 -4.06
C LEU A 118 3.33 14.79 -2.74
N GLY A 119 2.94 15.94 -2.21
CA GLY A 119 3.42 16.44 -0.92
C GLY A 119 3.15 15.48 0.25
N LEU A 120 1.91 15.05 0.43
CA LEU A 120 1.52 14.24 1.58
C LEU A 120 2.13 12.82 1.54
N ASN A 121 2.13 12.19 0.37
CA ASN A 121 2.75 10.88 0.17
C ASN A 121 4.28 10.95 0.18
N ILE A 122 4.90 11.96 -0.42
CA ILE A 122 6.37 12.14 -0.44
C ILE A 122 6.93 12.45 0.95
N PHE A 123 6.34 13.40 1.67
CA PHE A 123 6.98 13.91 2.87
C PHE A 123 6.56 13.16 4.14
N ILE A 124 5.35 12.61 4.19
CA ILE A 124 4.85 11.93 5.41
C ILE A 124 4.83 10.41 5.22
N GLY A 125 4.14 9.92 4.18
CA GLY A 125 4.02 8.48 3.92
C GLY A 125 5.37 7.79 3.69
N ASN A 126 6.23 8.39 2.86
CA ASN A 126 7.54 7.81 2.55
C ASN A 126 8.51 7.81 3.74
N VAL A 127 8.42 8.73 4.70
CA VAL A 127 9.30 8.69 5.89
C VAL A 127 9.08 7.39 6.66
N VAL A 128 7.81 7.07 6.94
CA VAL A 128 7.47 5.85 7.68
C VAL A 128 7.69 4.60 6.80
N ALA A 129 7.42 4.68 5.50
CA ALA A 129 7.69 3.56 4.60
C ALA A 129 9.19 3.22 4.50
N ILE A 130 10.07 4.21 4.64
CA ILE A 130 11.53 4.00 4.61
C ILE A 130 12.03 3.33 5.88
N THR A 131 11.48 3.68 7.04
CA THR A 131 11.82 2.98 8.27
C THR A 131 11.38 1.51 8.19
N GLN A 132 10.21 1.24 7.60
CA GLN A 132 9.75 -0.13 7.32
C GLN A 132 10.62 -0.85 6.27
N GLN A 133 11.08 -0.15 5.23
CA GLN A 133 11.98 -0.73 4.24
C GLN A 133 13.36 -1.06 4.82
N ALA A 134 13.90 -0.19 5.68
CA ALA A 134 15.15 -0.44 6.39
C ALA A 134 14.99 -1.61 7.36
N LEU A 135 13.86 -1.66 8.08
CA LEU A 135 13.51 -2.79 8.94
C LEU A 135 13.41 -4.09 8.13
N TRP A 136 12.77 -4.07 6.96
CA TRP A 136 12.67 -5.20 6.05
C TRP A 136 14.06 -5.73 5.64
N GLY A 137 14.94 -4.85 5.15
CA GLY A 137 16.29 -5.25 4.74
C GLY A 137 17.12 -5.84 5.89
N ARG A 138 17.04 -5.23 7.08
CA ARG A 138 17.69 -5.76 8.29
C ARG A 138 17.09 -7.09 8.74
N THR A 139 15.79 -7.25 8.61
CA THR A 139 15.10 -8.51 8.93
C THR A 139 15.60 -9.63 8.06
N LEU A 140 15.82 -9.37 6.76
CA LEU A 140 16.40 -10.36 5.87
C LEU A 140 17.85 -10.71 6.24
N SER A 141 18.67 -9.71 6.58
CA SER A 141 20.06 -9.95 7.01
C SER A 141 20.13 -10.73 8.34
N TYR A 142 19.21 -10.44 9.26
CA TYR A 142 19.07 -11.17 10.52
C TYR A 142 18.63 -12.61 10.28
N ALA A 143 17.63 -12.82 9.41
CA ALA A 143 17.17 -14.16 9.03
C ALA A 143 18.28 -14.96 8.34
N ALA A 144 19.10 -14.32 7.49
CA ALA A 144 20.22 -14.96 6.83
C ALA A 144 21.28 -15.49 7.81
N THR A 145 21.49 -14.78 8.91
CA THR A 145 22.52 -15.09 9.91
C THR A 145 22.02 -16.02 11.01
N HIS A 146 20.78 -15.85 11.46
CA HIS A 146 20.25 -16.54 12.66
C HIS A 146 19.20 -17.62 12.35
N GLY A 147 18.71 -17.72 11.12
CA GLY A 147 17.69 -18.70 10.74
C GLY A 147 16.30 -18.48 11.35
N HIS A 148 16.06 -17.32 11.97
CA HIS A 148 14.77 -16.92 12.50
C HIS A 148 14.64 -15.39 12.45
N ILE A 149 13.44 -14.86 12.71
CA ILE A 149 13.16 -13.43 12.74
C ILE A 149 12.78 -12.99 14.16
N ASN A 150 13.49 -12.00 14.69
CA ASN A 150 13.14 -11.34 15.94
C ASN A 150 13.22 -9.81 15.78
N TYR A 151 12.07 -9.19 15.50
CA TYR A 151 11.97 -7.75 15.23
C TYR A 151 12.50 -6.88 16.37
N ARG A 152 12.34 -7.30 17.63
CA ARG A 152 12.84 -6.55 18.78
C ARG A 152 14.37 -6.48 18.78
N ASN A 153 15.02 -7.62 18.54
CA ASN A 153 16.48 -7.68 18.47
C ASN A 153 17.00 -6.93 17.25
N ILE A 154 16.34 -7.04 16.11
CA ILE A 154 16.69 -6.31 14.89
C ILE A 154 16.66 -4.80 15.11
N VAL A 155 15.59 -4.30 15.75
CA VAL A 155 15.43 -2.87 16.04
C VAL A 155 16.49 -2.40 17.04
N ARG A 156 16.67 -3.16 18.12
CA ARG A 156 17.67 -2.85 19.16
C ARG A 156 19.08 -2.82 18.59
N GLN A 157 19.50 -3.86 17.88
CA GLN A 157 20.83 -3.94 17.25
C GLN A 157 21.04 -2.83 16.23
N GLY A 158 20.01 -2.47 15.45
CA GLY A 158 20.09 -1.35 14.51
C GLY A 158 20.36 -0.03 15.22
N PHE A 159 19.63 0.26 16.30
CA PHE A 159 19.86 1.47 17.09
C PHE A 159 21.22 1.46 17.81
N GLU A 160 21.66 0.31 18.33
CA GLU A 160 22.96 0.17 18.99
C GLU A 160 24.13 0.36 18.00
N SER A 161 24.01 -0.10 16.75
CA SER A 161 25.10 -0.04 15.77
C SER A 161 25.18 1.28 15.01
N GLU A 162 24.04 1.85 14.63
CA GLU A 162 23.96 2.99 13.69
C GLU A 162 23.03 4.12 14.18
N GLY A 163 22.45 4.00 15.38
CA GLY A 163 21.50 4.98 15.90
C GLY A 163 20.30 5.17 14.97
N MET A 164 19.85 6.42 14.81
CA MET A 164 18.74 6.76 13.89
C MET A 164 19.08 6.47 12.42
N ALA A 165 20.37 6.52 12.05
CA ALA A 165 20.82 6.26 10.68
C ALA A 165 20.53 4.83 10.21
N ALA A 166 20.33 3.92 11.17
CA ALA A 166 19.94 2.54 10.93
C ALA A 166 18.65 2.42 10.11
N PHE A 167 17.68 3.30 10.40
CA PHE A 167 16.34 3.29 9.83
C PHE A 167 16.06 4.49 8.93
N PHE A 168 16.74 5.61 9.16
CA PHE A 168 16.49 6.85 8.42
C PHE A 168 17.78 7.62 8.19
N THR A 169 18.07 7.95 6.92
CA THR A 169 19.07 8.96 6.57
C THR A 169 18.52 9.83 5.45
N THR A 170 19.00 11.07 5.36
CA THR A 170 18.61 12.00 4.29
C THR A 170 18.81 11.39 2.90
N PRO A 171 19.94 10.72 2.57
CA PRO A 171 20.09 10.05 1.28
C PRO A 171 19.11 8.89 1.05
N LYS A 172 18.86 8.05 2.07
CA LYS A 172 17.85 6.97 1.99
C LYS A 172 16.46 7.54 1.73
N TRP A 173 16.15 8.67 2.35
CA TRP A 173 14.92 9.42 2.17
C TRP A 173 14.77 9.98 0.75
N PHE A 174 15.71 10.80 0.30
CA PHE A 174 15.68 11.41 -1.03
C PHE A 174 15.61 10.37 -2.15
N ALA A 175 16.44 9.32 -2.11
CA ALA A 175 16.43 8.28 -3.15
C ALA A 175 15.06 7.62 -3.28
N ARG A 176 14.40 7.35 -2.15
CA ARG A 176 13.08 6.71 -2.14
C ARG A 176 11.97 7.64 -2.54
N VAL A 177 12.02 8.89 -2.09
CA VAL A 177 11.13 9.95 -2.56
C VAL A 177 11.19 10.04 -4.08
N LEU A 178 12.38 10.14 -4.67
CA LEU A 178 12.54 10.28 -6.12
C LEU A 178 12.07 9.04 -6.90
N MET A 179 12.26 7.83 -6.37
CA MET A 179 11.76 6.60 -7.00
C MET A 179 10.24 6.49 -6.94
N ASN A 180 9.62 6.96 -5.86
CA ASN A 180 8.20 6.77 -5.59
C ASN A 180 7.34 7.96 -6.06
N ALA A 181 7.91 9.16 -6.16
CA ALA A 181 7.22 10.40 -6.50
C ALA A 181 6.40 10.31 -7.81
N PRO A 182 6.94 9.79 -8.93
CA PRO A 182 6.19 9.73 -10.18
C PRO A 182 4.97 8.78 -10.09
N ALA A 183 5.16 7.61 -9.47
CA ALA A 183 4.10 6.63 -9.31
C ALA A 183 3.04 7.07 -8.29
N GLN A 184 3.44 7.68 -7.17
CA GLN A 184 2.51 8.05 -6.09
C GLN A 184 1.77 9.35 -6.34
N GLY A 185 2.41 10.32 -7.00
CA GLY A 185 1.71 11.51 -7.48
C GLY A 185 0.66 11.16 -8.53
N SER A 186 0.98 10.23 -9.43
CA SER A 186 0.06 9.80 -10.48
C SER A 186 -1.04 8.86 -10.00
N LEU A 187 -0.91 8.19 -8.84
CA LEU A 187 -1.94 7.27 -8.34
C LEU A 187 -3.31 7.94 -8.16
N PRO A 188 -3.48 9.04 -7.40
CA PRO A 188 -4.79 9.70 -7.33
C PRO A 188 -5.28 10.22 -8.67
N TRP A 189 -4.40 10.71 -9.53
CA TRP A 189 -4.79 11.10 -10.89
C TRP A 189 -5.30 9.89 -11.69
N PHE A 190 -4.58 8.77 -11.68
CA PHE A 190 -4.93 7.53 -12.36
C PHE A 190 -6.28 6.99 -11.89
N TYR A 191 -6.52 6.97 -10.58
CA TYR A 191 -7.80 6.49 -10.02
C TYR A 191 -8.99 7.43 -10.30
N ASN A 192 -8.74 8.70 -10.59
CA ASN A 192 -9.81 9.69 -10.83
C ASN A 192 -10.04 9.98 -12.32
N GLU A 193 -9.03 9.81 -13.18
CA GLU A 193 -9.12 10.13 -14.61
C GLU A 193 -9.06 8.86 -15.46
N VAL A 194 -8.09 7.96 -15.22
CA VAL A 194 -7.83 6.82 -16.11
C VAL A 194 -8.71 5.62 -15.77
N LEU A 195 -8.81 5.27 -14.48
CA LEU A 195 -9.58 4.11 -14.04
C LEU A 195 -11.08 4.23 -14.39
N PRO A 196 -11.76 5.38 -14.16
CA PRO A 196 -13.17 5.53 -14.54
C PRO A 196 -13.42 5.45 -16.05
N MET A 197 -12.42 5.79 -16.88
CA MET A 197 -12.53 5.61 -18.35
C MET A 197 -12.49 4.13 -18.75
N GLY A 198 -11.70 3.31 -18.05
CA GLY A 198 -11.58 1.87 -18.31
C GLY A 198 -12.62 0.99 -17.59
N GLU A 199 -13.21 1.50 -16.49
CA GLU A 199 -14.14 0.77 -15.63
C GLU A 199 -15.38 0.24 -16.38
N PRO A 200 -16.05 0.99 -17.30
CA PRO A 200 -17.18 0.47 -18.06
C PRO A 200 -16.82 -0.73 -18.95
N ALA A 201 -15.63 -0.72 -19.55
CA ALA A 201 -15.15 -1.81 -20.40
C ALA A 201 -14.85 -3.06 -19.57
N LEU A 202 -14.15 -2.90 -18.43
CA LEU A 202 -13.87 -4.00 -17.52
C LEU A 202 -15.14 -4.58 -16.88
N MET A 203 -16.06 -3.71 -16.44
CA MET A 203 -17.38 -4.10 -15.92
C MET A 203 -18.20 -4.86 -16.96
N SER A 204 -18.14 -4.45 -18.23
CA SER A 204 -18.79 -5.17 -19.33
C SER A 204 -18.18 -6.56 -19.54
N ILE A 205 -16.85 -6.68 -19.46
CA ILE A 205 -16.14 -7.97 -19.57
C ILE A 205 -16.49 -8.88 -18.38
N VAL A 206 -16.44 -8.37 -17.15
CA VAL A 206 -16.78 -9.15 -15.94
C VAL A 206 -18.25 -9.56 -15.95
N LYS A 207 -19.15 -8.65 -16.35
CA LYS A 207 -20.57 -8.96 -16.49
C LYS A 207 -20.81 -10.05 -17.54
N LYS A 208 -20.19 -9.93 -18.72
CA LYS A 208 -20.35 -10.92 -19.80
C LYS A 208 -19.64 -12.25 -19.55
N GLY A 209 -18.48 -12.22 -18.90
CA GLY A 209 -17.62 -13.39 -18.70
C GLY A 209 -17.85 -14.14 -17.40
N ILE A 210 -18.36 -13.47 -16.35
CA ILE A 210 -18.55 -14.05 -15.01
C ILE A 210 -20.01 -13.97 -14.58
N TYR A 211 -20.68 -12.83 -14.76
CA TYR A 211 -22.03 -12.68 -14.21
C TYR A 211 -23.11 -13.35 -15.06
N ASP A 212 -23.13 -13.09 -16.37
CA ASP A 212 -24.09 -13.63 -17.32
C ASP A 212 -23.95 -15.15 -17.55
N PRO A 213 -22.78 -15.79 -17.48
CA PRO A 213 -22.69 -17.25 -17.63
C PRO A 213 -23.04 -18.01 -16.35
N PHE A 214 -22.76 -17.45 -15.16
CA PHE A 214 -22.92 -18.17 -13.88
C PHE A 214 -24.21 -17.85 -13.12
N PHE A 215 -24.81 -16.67 -13.34
CA PHE A 215 -25.99 -16.23 -12.57
C PHE A 215 -27.26 -16.04 -13.41
N LYS A 216 -27.18 -16.16 -14.73
CA LYS A 216 -28.33 -16.09 -15.65
C LYS A 216 -29.07 -17.43 -15.64
N GLY A 217 -29.72 -17.71 -14.51
CA GLY A 217 -30.43 -18.96 -14.24
C GLY A 217 -31.03 -19.05 -12.85
N ARG A 218 -30.55 -18.26 -11.88
CA ARG A 218 -31.27 -18.09 -10.61
C ARG A 218 -32.40 -17.10 -10.82
N LYS A 219 -33.57 -17.63 -11.20
CA LYS A 219 -34.85 -16.95 -11.02
C LYS A 219 -34.87 -16.36 -9.61
N SER A 220 -35.16 -15.07 -9.52
CA SER A 220 -35.57 -14.42 -8.27
C SER A 220 -36.58 -15.33 -7.57
N LEU A 221 -36.19 -15.91 -6.44
CA LEU A 221 -37.14 -16.52 -5.53
C LEU A 221 -38.00 -15.38 -4.95
N PRO A 222 -39.32 -15.59 -4.83
CA PRO A 222 -40.26 -14.59 -4.33
C PRO A 222 -39.93 -14.13 -2.91
#